data_AF-A0A183F0T7-F1
#
_entry.id   AF-A0A183F0T7-F1
#
_cell.length_a   1.000
_cell.length_b   1.000
_cell.length_c   1.000
_cell.angle_alpha   90.00
_cell.angle_beta   90.00
_cell.angle_gamma   90.00
#
_symmetry.space_group_name_H-M   'P 1'
#
loop_
_entity.id
_entity.type
_entity.pdbx_description
1 polymer ?
#
loop_
_entity_poly.entity_id
_entity_poly.type
_entity_poly.pdbx_seq_one_letter_code
_entity_poly.pdbx_strand_id
1 'polypeptide(L)' 'MPSPMQVFALIMITYFFVTGGVIYDIINEPPSIGQTTDERGNSKPVAIMQYRINGQYIMEGLAASF' A
#
# COMPACT_ATOMS: atom_id res chain seq x y z
N MET A 1 -2.01 -33.57 5.48
CA MET A 1 -1.57 -32.35 6.19
C MET A 1 -0.76 -31.52 5.21
N PRO A 2 -0.95 -30.18 5.14
CA PRO A 2 -0.18 -29.34 4.21
C PRO A 2 1.32 -29.44 4.50
N SER A 3 2.16 -29.34 3.48
CA SER A 3 3.60 -29.44 3.66
C SER A 3 4.13 -28.21 4.43
N PRO A 4 5.19 -28.34 5.23
CA PRO A 4 5.76 -27.21 5.97
C PRO A 4 6.10 -26.00 5.07
N MET A 5 6.57 -26.26 3.85
CA MET A 5 6.86 -25.22 2.86
C MET A 5 5.61 -24.52 2.31
N GLN A 6 4.49 -25.24 2.17
CA GLN A 6 3.21 -24.63 1.79
C GLN A 6 2.68 -23.70 2.88
N VAL A 7 2.81 -24.11 4.14
CA VAL A 7 2.41 -23.28 5.29
C VAL A 7 3.30 -22.03 5.38
N PHE A 8 4.61 -22.18 5.20
CA PHE A 8 5.54 -21.06 5.17
C PHE A 8 5.22 -20.05 4.05
N ALA A 9 4.99 -20.54 2.82
CA ALA A 9 4.61 -19.69 1.70
C ALA A 9 3.28 -18.96 1.95
N LEU A 10 2.28 -19.65 2.50
CA LEU A 10 1.01 -19.04 2.87
C LEU A 10 1.21 -17.90 3.88
N ILE A 11 2.01 -18.12 4.93
CA ILE A 11 2.28 -17.10 5.96
C ILE A 11 2.95 -15.88 5.35
N MET A 12 3.96 -16.06 4.49
CA MET A 12 4.64 -14.95 3.81
C MET A 12 3.68 -14.15 2.93
N ILE A 13 2.79 -14.82 2.19
CA ILE A 13 1.77 -14.15 1.38
C ILE A 13 0.79 -13.37 2.26
N THR A 14 0.34 -13.96 3.37
CA THR A 14 -0.56 -13.25 4.30
C THR A 14 0.12 -12.06 4.97
N TYR A 15 1.42 -12.16 5.28
CA TYR A 15 2.20 -11.06 5.83
C TYR A 15 2.28 -9.89 4.86
N PHE A 16 2.52 -10.16 3.58
CA PHE A 16 2.52 -9.15 2.52
C PHE A 16 1.19 -8.40 2.46
N PHE A 17 0.06 -9.10 2.41
CA PHE A 17 -1.25 -8.46 2.30
C PHE A 17 -1.68 -7.70 3.56
N VAL A 18 -1.36 -8.20 4.75
CA VAL A 18 -1.69 -7.53 6.01
C VAL A 18 -0.83 -6.27 6.20
N THR A 19 0.48 -6.38 5.97
CA THR A 19 1.41 -5.25 6.09
C THR A 19 1.21 -4.22 4.99
N GLY A 20 0.80 -4.67 3.79
CA GLY A 20 0.50 -3.80 2.65
C GLY A 20 -0.79 -2.98 2.81
N GLY A 21 -1.50 -3.10 3.93
CA GLY A 21 -2.63 -2.25 4.24
C GLY A 21 -3.91 -2.62 3.49
N VAL A 22 -4.03 -3.83 2.93
CA VAL A 22 -5.23 -4.23 2.13
C VAL A 22 -6.53 -4.07 2.92
N ILE A 23 -6.51 -4.29 4.23
CA ILE A 23 -7.68 -4.07 5.10
C ILE A 23 -8.03 -2.57 5.15
N TYR A 24 -7.03 -1.70 5.26
CA TYR A 24 -7.20 -0.25 5.24
C TYR A 24 -7.71 0.23 3.87
N ASP A 25 -7.19 -0.34 2.78
CA ASP A 25 -7.60 -0.03 1.41
C ASP A 25 -9.06 -0.38 1.15
N ILE A 26 -9.53 -1.54 1.63
CA ILE A 26 -10.94 -1.97 1.49
C ILE A 26 -11.88 -1.04 2.27
N ILE A 27 -11.49 -0.56 3.44
CA ILE A 27 -12.35 0.26 4.30
C ILE A 27 -12.43 1.70 3.81
N ASN A 28 -11.29 2.28 3.43
CA ASN A 28 -11.19 3.71 3.17
C ASN A 28 -11.18 4.07 1.69
N GLU A 29 -11.08 3.08 0.79
CA GLU A 29 -10.98 3.25 -0.66
C GLU A 29 -10.08 4.45 -1.07
N PRO A 30 -8.83 4.54 -0.54
CA PRO A 30 -7.96 5.66 -0.83
C PRO A 30 -7.53 5.64 -2.31
N PRO A 31 -7.20 6.79 -2.90
CA PRO A 31 -6.73 6.82 -4.29
C PRO A 31 -5.40 6.06 -4.44
N SER A 32 -5.17 5.46 -5.61
CA SER A 32 -4.00 4.60 -5.80
C SER A 32 -2.66 5.34 -5.76
N ILE A 33 -2.63 6.58 -6.26
CA ILE A 33 -1.44 7.46 -6.33
C ILE A 33 -1.91 8.90 -6.12
N GLY A 34 -1.17 9.69 -5.32
CA GLY A 34 -1.43 11.12 -5.15
C GLY A 34 -0.94 11.95 -6.34
N GLN A 35 -1.50 13.14 -6.52
CA GLN A 35 -0.99 14.14 -7.46
C GLN A 35 -0.85 15.46 -6.70
N THR A 36 0.32 16.11 -6.80
CA THR A 36 0.50 17.49 -6.32
C THR A 36 0.70 18.41 -7.51
N THR A 37 0.10 19.60 -7.45
CA THR A 37 0.24 20.60 -8.51
C THR A 37 1.52 21.39 -8.26
N ASP A 38 2.42 21.39 -9.24
CA ASP A 38 3.61 22.23 -9.25
C ASP A 38 3.22 23.71 -9.44
N GLU A 39 4.09 24.68 -9.09
CA GLU A 39 3.82 26.12 -9.28
C GLU A 39 3.47 26.51 -10.74
N ARG A 40 3.78 25.63 -11.70
CA ARG A 40 3.49 25.79 -13.13
C ARG A 40 2.20 25.07 -13.58
N GLY A 41 1.40 24.53 -12.67
CA GLY A 41 0.13 23.86 -12.97
C GLY A 41 0.25 22.39 -13.43
N ASN A 42 1.48 21.83 -13.43
CA ASN A 42 1.69 20.44 -13.83
C ASN A 42 1.35 19.48 -12.69
N SER A 43 0.64 18.40 -13.01
CA SER A 43 0.38 17.32 -12.05
C SER A 43 1.65 16.47 -11.88
N LYS A 44 2.26 16.51 -10.69
CA LYS A 44 3.39 15.65 -10.32
C LYS A 44 2.86 14.48 -9.50
N PRO A 45 3.13 13.22 -9.91
CA PRO A 45 2.72 12.06 -9.13
C PRO A 45 3.49 12.04 -7.80
N VAL A 46 2.75 11.86 -6.71
CA VAL A 46 3.30 11.74 -5.36
C VAL A 46 2.99 10.33 -4.87
N ALA A 47 4.06 9.55 -4.69
CA ALA A 47 3.95 8.15 -4.28
C ALA A 47 3.70 7.95 -2.78
N ILE A 48 3.94 8.97 -1.94
CA ILE A 48 3.81 8.91 -0.48
C ILE A 48 2.85 10.01 -0.02
N MET A 49 1.87 9.67 0.82
CA MET A 49 0.95 10.67 1.35
C MET A 49 1.67 11.60 2.34
N GLN A 50 1.97 12.82 1.90
CA GLN A 50 2.61 13.82 2.76
C GLN A 50 1.58 14.42 3.74
N TYR A 51 2.02 14.76 4.95
CA TYR A 51 1.24 15.44 6.00
C TYR A 51 0.10 14.63 6.66
N ARG A 52 -0.09 13.36 6.32
CA ARG A 52 -1.05 12.45 6.96
C ARG A 52 -0.39 11.11 7.29
N ILE A 53 -0.05 10.89 8.56
CA ILE A 53 0.66 9.67 9.01
C ILE A 53 -0.26 8.43 9.03
N ASN A 54 -1.55 8.63 9.29
CA ASN A 54 -2.54 7.54 9.35
C ASN A 54 -3.22 7.28 7.99
N GLY A 55 -2.84 8.03 6.95
CA GLY A 55 -3.36 7.88 5.60
C GLY A 55 -2.28 7.33 4.70
N GLN A 56 -2.65 6.37 3.85
CA GLN A 56 -1.73 5.72 2.94
C GLN A 56 -2.37 5.59 1.56
N TYR A 57 -1.57 5.72 0.50
CA TYR A 57 -2.00 5.35 -0.85
C TYR A 57 -1.76 3.85 -1.09
N ILE A 58 -2.58 3.21 -1.94
CA ILE A 58 -2.46 1.76 -2.22
C ILE A 58 -1.04 1.39 -2.67
N MET A 59 -0.43 2.22 -3.53
CA MET A 59 0.94 1.98 -4.01
C MET A 59 2.00 2.13 -2.91
N GLU A 60 1.77 3.02 -1.95
CA GLU A 60 2.64 3.18 -0.78
C GLU A 60 2.55 1.95 0.14
N GLY A 61 1.33 1.42 0.34
CA GLY A 61 1.06 0.17 1.07
C GLY A 61 1.82 -1.01 0.48
N LEU A 62 1.63 -1.24 -0.81
CA LEU A 62 2.26 -2.35 -1.51
C LEU A 62 3.79 -2.23 -1.56
N ALA A 63 4.33 -1.02 -1.78
CA ALA A 63 5.78 -0.79 -1.78
C ALA A 63 6.41 -0.98 -0.38
N ALA A 64 5.69 -0.66 0.70
CA ALA A 64 6.17 -0.88 2.07
C ALA A 64 6.14 -2.36 2.50
N SER A 65 5.29 -3.16 1.86
CA SER A 65 5.15 -4.60 2.15
C SER A 65 6.16 -5.50 1.43
N PHE A 66 6.91 -4.96 0.46
CA PHE A 66 7.94 -5.65 -0.32
C PHE A 66 9.33 -5.49 0.31
#